data_AF-A0A497D297-F1
#
_entry.id   AF-A0A497D297-F1
#
_cell.length_a   1.000
_cell.length_b   1.000
_cell.length_c   1.000
_cell.angle_alpha   90.00
_cell.angle_beta   90.00
_cell.angle_gamma   90.00
#
_symmetry.space_group_name_H-M   'P 1'
#
loop_
_entity.id
_entity.type
_entity.pdbx_description
1 polymer ?
#
loop_
_entity_poly.entity_id
_entity_poly.type
_entity_poly.pdbx_seq_one_letter_code
_entity_poly.pdbx_strand_id
1 'polypeptide(L)'
;MHTIREEYEHNMSQQIYLLPATWELIKKAKEEVSGLINVSMTAEMVDKDAGVYAQEILSKGFEKKDDPIDKALQSIKRELADL
;
A
#
# COMPACT_ATOMS: atom_id res chain seq x y z
N MET A 1 -4.07 10.72 9.85
CA MET A 1 -3.68 11.33 8.56
C MET A 1 -2.40 12.15 8.67
N HIS A 2 -2.34 13.12 9.58
CA HIS A 2 -1.16 13.97 9.77
C HIS A 2 0.11 13.18 10.12
N THR A 3 0.04 12.31 11.14
CA THR A 3 1.16 11.46 11.59
C THR A 3 1.66 10.47 10.51
N ILE A 4 0.74 9.94 9.69
CA ILE A 4 1.09 9.04 8.57
C ILE A 4 1.83 9.82 7.48
N ARG A 5 1.44 11.09 7.25
CA ARG A 5 2.08 11.95 6.26
C ARG A 5 3.47 12.38 6.70
N GLU A 6 3.62 12.70 7.99
CA GLU A 6 4.91 13.08 8.57
C GLU A 6 5.90 11.92 8.58
N GLU A 7 5.48 10.72 9.01
CA GLU A 7 6.33 9.52 8.91
C GLU A 7 6.66 9.15 7.47
N TYR A 8 5.71 9.32 6.54
CA TYR A 8 5.97 9.11 5.13
C TYR A 8 7.00 10.10 4.57
N GLU A 9 6.88 11.39 4.88
CA GLU A 9 7.84 12.42 4.45
C GLU A 9 9.21 12.24 5.12
N HIS A 10 9.24 11.84 6.38
CA HIS A 10 10.47 11.51 7.11
C HIS A 10 11.18 10.30 6.48
N ASN A 11 10.46 9.22 6.19
CA ASN A 11 11.01 8.04 5.50
C ASN A 11 11.43 8.34 4.05
N MET A 12 10.70 9.23 3.36
CA MET A 12 11.02 9.67 1.99
C MET A 12 12.29 10.53 1.95
N SER A 13 12.54 11.37 2.97
CA SER A 13 13.79 12.12 3.11
C SER A 13 15.01 11.24 3.39
N GLN A 14 14.79 10.03 3.92
CA GLN A 14 15.83 9.05 4.24
C GLN A 14 16.12 8.07 3.10
N GLN A 15 15.32 8.06 2.02
CA GLN A 15 15.56 7.24 0.83
C GLN A 15 16.02 8.09 -0.37
N ILE A 16 17.32 8.09 -0.62
CA ILE A 16 17.91 8.42 -1.94
C ILE A 16 18.77 7.23 -2.39
N TYR A 17 18.18 6.09 -2.75
CA TYR A 17 18.87 4.95 -3.41
C TYR A 17 17.92 4.04 -4.20
N LEU A 18 16.80 4.57 -4.70
CA LEU A 18 15.87 3.80 -5.53
C LEU A 18 15.77 4.40 -6.93
N LEU A 19 15.72 3.54 -7.94
CA LEU A 19 15.46 3.91 -9.31
C LEU A 19 14.05 4.52 -9.38
N PRO A 20 13.85 5.54 -10.24
CA PRO A 20 12.53 6.15 -10.40
C PRO A 20 11.43 5.12 -10.69
N ALA A 21 11.75 4.06 -11.43
CA ALA A 21 10.80 2.97 -11.72
C ALA A 21 10.38 2.19 -10.46
N THR A 22 11.31 1.87 -9.55
CA THR A 22 11.00 1.23 -8.27
C THR A 22 10.14 2.16 -7.40
N TRP A 23 10.44 3.45 -7.42
CA TRP A 23 9.65 4.44 -6.69
C TRP A 23 8.21 4.58 -7.21
N GLU A 24 8.01 4.56 -8.53
CA GLU A 24 6.64 4.55 -9.11
C GLU A 24 5.85 3.31 -8.68
N LEU A 25 6.49 2.14 -8.59
CA LEU A 25 5.83 0.92 -8.10
C LEU A 25 5.41 1.04 -6.64
N ILE A 26 6.24 1.66 -5.79
CA ILE A 26 5.89 1.92 -4.38
C ILE A 26 4.69 2.87 -4.27
N LYS A 27 4.71 3.98 -5.02
CA LYS A 27 3.58 4.93 -5.03
C LYS A 27 2.29 4.27 -5.50
N LYS A 28 2.37 3.48 -6.59
CA LYS A 28 1.23 2.73 -7.11
C LYS A 28 0.69 1.74 -6.09
N ALA A 29 1.55 0.98 -5.41
CA ALA A 29 1.13 0.06 -4.36
C ALA A 29 0.38 0.77 -3.23
N LYS A 30 0.91 1.90 -2.77
CA LYS A 30 0.24 2.73 -1.75
C LYS A 30 -1.13 3.24 -2.21
N GLU A 31 -1.23 3.70 -3.46
CA GLU A 31 -2.50 4.19 -4.03
C GLU A 31 -3.52 3.07 -4.14
N GLU A 32 -3.11 1.88 -4.59
CA GLU A 32 -3.99 0.73 -4.70
C GLU A 32 -4.50 0.23 -3.35
N VAL A 33 -3.65 0.21 -2.31
CA VAL A 33 -4.06 -0.12 -0.94
C VAL A 33 -5.04 0.92 -0.40
N SER A 34 -4.78 2.21 -0.65
CA SER A 34 -5.72 3.28 -0.26
C SER A 34 -7.06 3.13 -0.97
N GLY A 35 -7.03 2.79 -2.27
CA GLY A 35 -8.21 2.49 -3.07
C GLY A 35 -8.98 1.29 -2.51
N LEU A 36 -8.28 0.20 -2.17
CA LEU A 36 -8.87 -1.00 -1.57
C LEU A 36 -9.64 -0.67 -0.29
N ILE A 37 -9.04 0.13 0.62
CA ILE A 37 -9.71 0.58 1.83
C ILE A 37 -10.99 1.34 1.45
N ASN A 38 -10.89 2.34 0.56
CA ASN A 38 -12.04 3.16 0.18
C ASN A 38 -13.17 2.35 -0.46
N VAL A 39 -12.88 1.39 -1.35
CA VAL A 39 -13.91 0.55 -1.99
C VAL A 39 -14.46 -0.55 -1.07
N SER A 40 -13.75 -0.84 0.02
CA SER A 40 -14.24 -1.75 1.06
C SER A 40 -15.29 -1.07 1.93
N MET A 41 -15.31 0.28 2.00
CA MET A 41 -16.32 1.05 2.73
C MET A 41 -17.62 1.13 1.92
N THR A 42 -18.45 0.10 2.03
CA THR A 42 -19.80 0.07 1.43
C THR A 42 -20.86 0.60 2.41
N ALA A 43 -22.08 0.81 1.92
CA ALA A 43 -23.21 1.20 2.78
C ALA A 43 -23.45 0.21 3.94
N GLU A 44 -23.16 -1.07 3.73
CA GLU A 44 -23.31 -2.14 4.73
C GLU A 44 -22.25 -2.09 5.84
N MET A 45 -21.15 -1.36 5.62
CA MET A 45 -20.03 -1.25 6.55
C MET A 45 -20.11 0.00 7.46
N VAL A 46 -20.99 0.96 7.17
CA VAL A 46 -21.04 2.27 7.84
C VAL A 46 -21.23 2.17 9.36
N ASP A 47 -22.00 1.18 9.82
CA ASP A 47 -22.31 0.97 11.25
C ASP A 47 -21.66 -0.30 11.83
N LYS A 48 -20.72 -0.91 11.09
CA LYS A 48 -20.02 -2.12 11.53
C LYS A 48 -18.84 -1.78 12.42
N ASP A 49 -18.54 -2.68 13.35
CA ASP A 49 -17.33 -2.59 14.15
C ASP A 49 -16.07 -2.65 13.28
N ALA A 50 -15.00 -2.00 13.76
CA ALA A 50 -13.73 -1.93 13.07
C ALA A 50 -13.16 -3.32 12.71
N GLY A 51 -13.39 -4.35 13.54
CA GLY A 51 -12.96 -5.72 13.25
C GLY A 51 -13.64 -6.31 12.01
N VAL A 52 -14.94 -6.06 11.84
CA VAL A 52 -15.71 -6.53 10.67
C VAL A 52 -15.24 -5.81 9.41
N TYR A 53 -15.02 -4.50 9.51
CA TYR A 53 -14.52 -3.72 8.39
C TYR A 53 -13.10 -4.14 7.97
N ALA A 54 -12.22 -4.45 8.93
CA ALA A 54 -10.90 -4.98 8.64
C ALA A 54 -10.97 -6.33 7.91
N GLN A 55 -11.90 -7.21 8.31
CA GLN A 55 -12.11 -8.49 7.65
C GLN A 55 -12.59 -8.33 6.19
N GLU A 56 -13.46 -7.36 5.93
CA GLU A 56 -13.92 -7.03 4.58
C GLU A 56 -12.77 -6.53 3.69
N ILE A 57 -11.94 -5.62 4.20
CA ILE A 57 -10.76 -5.12 3.47
C ILE A 57 -9.82 -6.27 3.09
N LEU A 58 -9.52 -7.15 4.06
CA LEU A 58 -8.64 -8.29 3.83
C LEU A 58 -9.22 -9.26 2.80
N SER A 59 -10.52 -9.56 2.90
CA SER A 59 -11.21 -10.45 1.98
C SER A 59 -11.15 -9.94 0.54
N LYS A 60 -11.45 -8.65 0.32
CA LYS A 60 -11.31 -8.00 -0.99
C LYS A 60 -9.86 -7.90 -1.48
N GLY A 61 -8.91 -7.75 -0.56
CA GLY A 61 -7.48 -7.72 -0.87
C GLY A 61 -6.96 -9.04 -1.45
N PHE A 62 -7.44 -10.18 -0.93
CA PHE A 62 -7.01 -11.51 -1.38
C PHE A 62 -7.54 -11.92 -2.76
N GLU A 63 -8.56 -11.24 -3.30
CA GLU A 63 -9.09 -11.52 -4.63
C GLU A 63 -8.16 -11.02 -5.76
N LYS A 64 -7.29 -10.04 -5.48
CA LYS A 64 -6.35 -9.52 -6.47
C LYS A 64 -5.20 -10.52 -6.68
N LYS A 65 -5.22 -11.20 -7.84
CA LYS A 65 -4.13 -12.08 -8.31
C LYS A 65 -2.76 -11.42 -8.43
N ASP A 66 -2.73 -10.09 -8.53
CA ASP A 66 -1.52 -9.30 -8.72
C ASP A 66 -1.39 -8.34 -7.53
N ASP A 67 -0.74 -8.79 -6.46
CA ASP A 67 -0.51 -7.96 -5.28
C ASP A 67 0.51 -6.85 -5.61
N PRO A 68 0.10 -5.57 -5.59
CA PRO A 68 0.99 -4.47 -5.92
C PRO A 68 2.08 -4.27 -4.85
N ILE A 69 1.85 -4.69 -3.60
CA ILE A 69 2.86 -4.67 -2.53
C ILE A 69 3.98 -5.65 -2.88
N ASP A 70 3.64 -6.87 -3.27
CA ASP A 70 4.63 -7.87 -3.68
C ASP A 70 5.43 -7.40 -4.89
N LYS A 71 4.79 -6.75 -5.86
CA LYS A 71 5.49 -6.19 -7.03
C LYS A 71 6.50 -5.11 -6.64
N ALA A 72 6.10 -4.17 -5.79
CA ALA A 72 6.99 -3.12 -5.29
C ALA A 72 8.15 -3.73 -4.48
N LEU A 73 7.85 -4.70 -3.60
CA LEU A 73 8.85 -5.40 -2.80
C LEU A 73 9.86 -6.17 -3.65
N GLN A 74 9.40 -6.83 -4.72
CA GLN A 74 10.30 -7.51 -5.66
C GLN A 74 11.20 -6.52 -6.40
N SER A 75 10.69 -5.35 -6.78
CA SER A 75 11.51 -4.30 -7.43
C SER A 75 12.62 -3.81 -6.50
N ILE A 76 12.29 -3.53 -5.24
CA ILE A 76 13.27 -3.15 -4.21
C ILE A 76 14.32 -4.25 -4.03
N LYS A 77 13.91 -5.52 -3.91
CA LYS A 77 14.84 -6.65 -3.73
C LYS A 77 15.79 -6.84 -4.90
N ARG A 78 15.30 -6.68 -6.15
CA ARG A 78 16.16 -6.78 -7.34
C ARG A 78 17.17 -5.65 -7.35
N GLU A 79 16.71 -4.43 -7.14
CA GLU A 79 17.59 -3.26 -7.14
C GLU A 79 18.67 -3.33 -6.06
N LEU A 80 18.34 -3.83 -4.86
CA LEU A 80 19.30 -4.08 -3.79
C LEU A 80 20.27 -5.25 -4.07
N ALA A 81 19.87 -6.22 -4.90
CA ALA A 81 20.75 -7.31 -5.30
C ALA A 81 21.73 -6.90 -6.41
N ASP A 82 21.38 -5.87 -7.18
CA ASP A 82 22.19 -5.28 -8.26
C ASP A 82 23.14 -4.18 -7.77
N LEU A 83 23.07 -3.80 -6.47
CA LEU A 83 23.95 -2.85 -5.77
C LEU A 83 25.13 -3.57 -5.09
#